data_AF-A0A1H2QBR8-F1
#
_entry.id   AF-A0A1H2QBR8-F1
#
_cell.length_a   1.000
_cell.length_b   1.000
_cell.length_c   1.000
_cell.angle_alpha   90.00
_cell.angle_beta   90.00
_cell.angle_gamma   90.00
#
_symmetry.space_group_name_H-M   'P 1'
#
loop_
_entity.id
_entity.type
_entity.pdbx_description
1 polymer ?
#
loop_
_entity_poly.entity_id
_entity_poly.type
_entity_poly.pdbx_seq_one_letter_code
_entity_poly.pdbx_strand_id
1 'polypeptide(L)'
;MLCPRGFGSSSFRLFEAMKTGRAPVILADDWIPPVGPEWDRFAIIVPESDVTSLPQLLEAREAESVNMGELARDAWETWFGKSVVFQSTVDWILDLQRDRLLPESVDGVLFQVGRLTPASLYRHWTQRDWRRKFGAMP
;
A
#
# COMPACT_ATOMS: atom_id res chain seq x y z
N MET A 1 -13.58 4.87 2.61
CA MET A 1 -13.02 5.43 1.35
C MET A 1 -12.33 4.30 0.60
N LEU A 2 -12.65 4.09 -0.68
CA LEU A 2 -12.03 3.03 -1.48
C LEU A 2 -10.59 3.40 -1.86
N CYS A 3 -9.66 2.49 -1.57
CA CYS A 3 -8.23 2.64 -1.76
C CYS A 3 -7.69 1.47 -2.60
N PRO A 4 -8.15 1.26 -3.84
CA PRO A 4 -7.64 0.17 -4.64
C PRO A 4 -6.17 0.41 -5.01
N ARG A 5 -5.43 -0.69 -5.20
CA ARG A 5 -4.03 -0.64 -5.66
C ARG A 5 -3.88 0.20 -6.92
N GLY A 6 -2.75 0.89 -7.03
CA GLY A 6 -2.39 1.65 -8.21
C GLY A 6 -1.52 0.84 -9.15
N PHE A 7 -0.43 1.45 -9.61
CA PHE A 7 0.64 0.72 -10.29
C PHE A 7 1.40 -0.21 -9.33
N GLY A 8 1.62 0.23 -8.10
CA GLY A 8 2.15 -0.58 -7.00
C GLY A 8 1.05 -1.27 -6.19
N SER A 9 1.43 -1.95 -5.10
CA SER A 9 0.52 -2.69 -4.20
C SER A 9 -0.38 -1.81 -3.34
N SER A 10 -0.23 -0.48 -3.39
CA SER A 10 -1.08 0.50 -2.72
C SER A 10 -1.30 1.74 -3.59
N SER A 11 -2.10 2.70 -3.12
CA SER A 11 -2.23 4.03 -3.71
C SER A 11 -2.21 5.11 -2.64
N PHE A 12 -1.91 6.35 -3.02
CA PHE A 12 -1.90 7.49 -2.09
C PHE A 12 -3.24 7.71 -1.39
N ARG A 13 -4.35 7.26 -1.99
CA ARG A 13 -5.70 7.31 -1.40
C ARG A 13 -5.77 6.69 -0.02
N LEU A 14 -4.97 5.66 0.25
CA LEU A 14 -4.88 5.05 1.58
C LEU A 14 -4.50 6.09 2.64
N PHE A 15 -3.40 6.79 2.40
CA PHE A 15 -2.87 7.78 3.33
C PHE A 15 -3.72 9.05 3.38
N GLU A 16 -4.34 9.44 2.27
CA GLU A 16 -5.32 10.54 2.24
C GLU A 16 -6.58 10.22 3.05
N ALA A 17 -7.08 8.98 2.98
CA ALA A 17 -8.21 8.52 3.78
C ALA A 17 -7.88 8.64 5.28
N MET A 18 -6.72 8.15 5.70
CA MET A 18 -6.26 8.28 7.09
C MET A 18 -6.13 9.74 7.51
N LYS A 19 -5.47 10.57 6.69
CA LYS A 19 -5.29 12.01 6.97
C LYS A 19 -6.63 12.74 7.11
N THR A 20 -7.64 12.35 6.35
CA THR A 20 -8.98 12.97 6.39
C THR A 20 -9.94 12.32 7.38
N GLY A 21 -9.47 11.36 8.19
CA GLY A 21 -10.29 10.65 9.19
C GLY A 21 -11.38 9.78 8.57
N ARG A 22 -11.08 9.14 7.43
CA ARG A 22 -11.98 8.22 6.74
C ARG A 22 -11.43 6.80 6.83
N ALA A 23 -12.28 5.84 7.19
CA ALA A 23 -11.93 4.43 7.21
C ALA A 23 -11.42 3.99 5.82
N PRO A 24 -10.15 3.56 5.69
CA PRO A 24 -9.63 3.05 4.43
C PRO A 24 -10.18 1.65 4.13
N VAL A 25 -10.63 1.45 2.89
CA VAL A 25 -10.99 0.15 2.33
C VAL A 25 -9.96 -0.19 1.26
N ILE A 26 -9.01 -1.03 1.61
CA ILE A 26 -7.86 -1.41 0.79
C ILE A 26 -8.28 -2.57 -0.09
N LEU A 27 -8.28 -2.35 -1.41
CA LEU A 27 -8.61 -3.39 -2.39
C LEU A 27 -7.32 -3.76 -3.15
N ALA A 28 -6.66 -4.83 -2.71
CA ALA A 28 -5.35 -5.24 -3.22
C ALA A 28 -4.99 -6.63 -2.72
N ASP A 29 -4.50 -7.50 -3.60
CA ASP A 29 -4.07 -8.86 -3.23
C ASP A 29 -2.68 -8.88 -2.58
N ASP A 30 -1.75 -8.10 -3.12
CA ASP A 30 -0.33 -8.07 -2.70
C ASP A 30 -0.01 -6.89 -1.77
N TRP A 31 -1.00 -6.37 -1.04
CA TRP A 31 -0.75 -5.24 -0.13
C TRP A 31 -0.02 -5.70 1.12
N ILE A 32 1.11 -5.04 1.40
CA ILE A 32 1.90 -5.26 2.60
C ILE A 32 1.74 -4.02 3.48
N PRO A 33 1.25 -4.18 4.72
CA PRO A 33 1.06 -3.04 5.62
C PRO A 33 2.41 -2.42 6.01
N PRO A 34 2.54 -1.08 5.95
CA PRO A 34 3.66 -0.38 6.58
C PRO A 34 3.75 -0.72 8.08
N VAL A 35 4.96 -0.86 8.59
CA VAL A 35 5.21 -1.14 10.01
C VAL A 35 4.75 0.04 10.87
N GLY A 36 4.08 -0.26 11.99
CA GLY A 36 3.72 0.71 13.02
C GLY A 36 2.23 0.71 13.36
N PRO A 37 1.35 1.18 12.46
CA PRO A 37 -0.09 1.22 12.73
C PRO A 37 -0.69 -0.17 12.96
N GLU A 38 -1.66 -0.26 13.87
CA GLU A 38 -2.54 -1.42 14.03
C GLU A 38 -3.63 -1.41 12.95
N TRP A 39 -3.25 -1.78 11.73
CA TRP A 39 -4.09 -1.63 10.53
C TRP A 39 -5.45 -2.34 10.62
N ASP A 40 -5.52 -3.47 11.30
CA ASP A 40 -6.73 -4.26 11.53
C ASP A 40 -7.80 -3.51 12.34
N ARG A 41 -7.40 -2.51 13.14
CA ARG A 41 -8.32 -1.72 13.95
C ARG A 41 -9.11 -0.68 13.16
N PHE A 42 -8.61 -0.25 12.00
CA PHE A 42 -9.18 0.89 11.28
C PHE A 42 -9.29 0.72 9.76
N ALA A 43 -8.67 -0.31 9.18
CA ALA A 43 -8.74 -0.60 7.76
C ALA A 43 -9.54 -1.86 7.47
N ILE A 44 -10.28 -1.84 6.35
CA ILE A 44 -10.89 -3.03 5.76
C ILE A 44 -10.00 -3.46 4.60
N ILE A 45 -9.46 -4.68 4.63
CA ILE A 45 -8.63 -5.22 3.56
C ILE A 45 -9.46 -6.22 2.78
N VAL A 46 -9.53 -6.06 1.47
CA VAL A 46 -10.37 -6.86 0.57
C VAL A 46 -9.54 -7.35 -0.62
N PRO A 47 -9.62 -8.64 -0.97
CA PRO A 47 -9.03 -9.17 -2.21
C PRO A 47 -9.66 -8.53 -3.45
N GLU A 48 -8.89 -8.37 -4.53
CA GLU A 48 -9.38 -7.76 -5.77
C GLU A 48 -10.51 -8.57 -6.42
N SER A 49 -10.52 -9.88 -6.21
CA SER A 49 -11.57 -10.80 -6.67
C SER A 49 -12.94 -10.57 -6.00
N ASP A 50 -12.97 -9.95 -4.82
CA ASP A 50 -14.19 -9.76 -4.03
C ASP A 50 -14.86 -8.40 -4.27
N VAL A 51 -14.41 -7.64 -5.27
CA VAL A 51 -14.92 -6.30 -5.60
C VAL A 51 -16.44 -6.25 -5.81
N THR A 52 -17.04 -7.35 -6.28
CA THR A 52 -18.49 -7.43 -6.53
C THR A 52 -19.31 -7.53 -5.25
N SER A 53 -18.75 -8.12 -4.19
CA SER A 53 -19.38 -8.23 -2.85
C SER A 53 -19.14 -7.01 -1.96
N LEU A 54 -18.31 -6.07 -2.44
CA LEU A 54 -17.86 -4.92 -1.67
C LEU A 54 -19.02 -4.03 -1.16
N PRO A 55 -20.09 -3.75 -1.94
CA PRO A 55 -21.22 -2.98 -1.44
C PRO A 55 -21.87 -3.63 -0.20
N GLN A 56 -22.13 -4.94 -0.23
CA GLN A 56 -22.75 -5.65 0.88
C GLN A 56 -21.85 -5.68 2.12
N LEU A 57 -20.54 -5.86 1.92
CA LEU A 57 -19.55 -5.79 3.01
C LEU A 57 -19.55 -4.40 3.68
N LEU A 58 -19.60 -3.33 2.90
CA LEU A 58 -19.54 -1.97 3.43
C LEU A 58 -20.85 -1.56 4.11
N GLU A 59 -22.00 -1.97 3.59
CA GLU A 59 -23.30 -1.78 4.26
C GLU A 59 -23.32 -2.46 5.62
N ALA A 60 -22.82 -3.70 5.72
CA ALA A 60 -22.79 -4.45 6.98
C ALA A 60 -21.88 -3.80 8.05
N ARG A 61 -20.90 -2.98 7.65
CA ARG A 61 -19.93 -2.33 8.53
C ARG A 61 -20.10 -0.82 8.62
N GLU A 62 -21.20 -0.27 8.09
CA GLU A 62 -21.42 1.18 8.03
C GLU A 62 -21.35 1.84 9.41
N ALA A 63 -21.90 1.19 10.43
CA ALA A 63 -21.92 1.69 11.81
C ALA A 63 -20.51 1.86 12.43
N GLU A 64 -19.52 1.10 11.96
CA GLU A 64 -18.14 1.17 12.45
C GLU A 64 -17.34 2.31 11.78
N SER A 65 -17.83 2.84 10.66
CA SER A 65 -17.07 3.69 9.75
C SER A 65 -16.53 4.97 10.39
N VAL A 66 -17.28 5.56 11.33
CA VAL A 66 -16.87 6.77 12.06
C VAL A 66 -15.71 6.47 12.99
N ASN A 67 -15.86 5.47 13.86
CA ASN A 67 -14.83 5.05 14.80
C ASN A 67 -13.55 4.58 14.07
N MET A 68 -13.69 3.81 12.99
CA MET A 68 -12.55 3.43 12.14
C MET A 68 -11.89 4.65 11.50
N GLY A 69 -12.65 5.67 11.11
CA GLY A 69 -12.12 6.93 10.59
C GLY A 69 -11.31 7.71 11.63
N GLU A 70 -11.79 7.78 12.87
CA GLU A 70 -11.09 8.41 13.99
C GLU A 70 -9.77 7.68 14.31
N LEU A 71 -9.82 6.35 14.43
CA LEU A 71 -8.62 5.53 14.63
C LEU A 71 -7.61 5.67 13.48
N ALA A 72 -8.10 5.77 12.23
CA ALA A 72 -7.25 6.02 11.07
C ALA A 72 -6.58 7.40 11.14
N ARG A 73 -7.28 8.42 11.66
CA ARG A 73 -6.74 9.76 11.87
C ARG A 73 -5.66 9.77 12.93
N ASP A 74 -5.89 9.10 14.05
CA ASP A 74 -4.93 8.98 15.15
C ASP A 74 -3.67 8.23 14.69
N ALA A 75 -3.85 7.14 13.95
CA ALA A 75 -2.75 6.42 13.33
C ALA A 75 -1.96 7.29 12.34
N TRP A 76 -2.64 8.12 11.53
CA TRP A 76 -1.97 9.07 10.65
C TRP A 76 -1.09 10.05 11.44
N GLU A 77 -1.63 10.71 12.46
CA GLU A 77 -0.87 11.69 13.24
C GLU A 77 0.31 11.06 13.99
N THR A 78 0.17 9.80 14.41
CA THR A 78 1.23 9.07 15.13
C THR A 78 2.37 8.63 14.22
N TRP A 79 2.06 8.15 13.02
CA TRP A 79 3.04 7.45 12.18
C TRP A 79 3.48 8.21 10.93
N PHE A 80 2.58 8.97 10.31
CA PHE A 80 2.76 9.54 8.96
C PHE A 80 2.57 11.06 8.90
N GLY A 81 2.14 11.68 10.00
CA GLY A 81 1.92 13.11 10.12
C GLY A 81 3.18 13.92 9.82
N LYS A 82 3.00 15.19 9.41
CA LYS A 82 4.11 16.05 8.99
C LYS A 82 5.18 16.22 10.08
N SER A 83 4.78 16.19 11.35
CA SER A 83 5.66 16.31 12.52
C SER A 83 6.45 15.04 12.83
N VAL A 84 5.99 13.87 12.40
CA VAL A 84 6.56 12.57 12.76
C VAL A 84 7.24 11.86 11.58
N VAL A 85 6.78 12.10 10.35
CA VAL A 85 7.20 11.33 9.16
C VAL A 85 8.71 11.33 8.94
N PHE A 86 9.40 12.42 9.26
CA PHE A 86 10.85 12.49 9.17
C PHE A 86 11.50 11.46 10.10
N GLN A 87 11.12 11.46 11.38
CA GLN A 87 11.66 10.54 12.37
C GLN A 87 11.29 9.10 12.03
N SER A 88 10.01 8.82 11.74
CA SER A 88 9.54 7.48 11.35
C SER A 88 10.33 6.93 10.15
N THR A 89 10.60 7.77 9.15
CA THR A 89 11.36 7.37 7.96
C THR A 89 12.81 7.02 8.32
N VAL A 90 13.46 7.82 9.17
CA VAL A 90 14.82 7.55 9.63
C VAL A 90 14.87 6.23 10.41
N ASP A 91 13.92 6.01 11.31
CA ASP A 91 13.85 4.79 12.11
C ASP A 91 13.67 3.55 11.23
N TRP A 92 12.78 3.60 10.23
CA TRP A 92 12.63 2.51 9.26
C TRP A 92 13.90 2.25 8.44
N ILE A 93 14.65 3.29 8.07
CA ILE A 93 15.93 3.12 7.37
C ILE A 93 16.96 2.44 8.28
N LEU A 94 17.04 2.86 9.55
CA LEU A 94 17.95 2.26 10.52
C LEU A 94 17.59 0.81 10.83
N ASP A 95 16.31 0.48 10.95
CA ASP A 95 15.83 -0.88 11.09
C ASP A 95 16.21 -1.74 9.88
N LEU A 96 16.01 -1.24 8.66
CA LEU A 96 16.44 -1.93 7.43
C LEU A 96 17.96 -2.15 7.37
N GLN A 97 18.76 -1.21 7.88
CA GLN A 97 20.21 -1.36 7.95
C GLN A 97 20.62 -2.41 9.00
N ARG A 98 19.95 -2.43 10.15
CA ARG A 98 20.20 -3.39 11.23
C ARG A 98 19.84 -4.81 10.82
N ASP A 99 18.69 -4.99 10.18
CA ASP A 99 18.14 -6.30 9.85
C ASP A 99 18.73 -6.87 8.53
N ARG A 100 19.72 -6.16 7.96
CA ARG A 100 20.38 -6.51 6.71
C ARG A 100 21.23 -7.78 6.87
N LEU A 101 20.92 -8.81 6.08
CA LEU A 101 21.64 -10.09 6.09
C LEU A 101 22.98 -10.07 5.33
N LEU A 102 23.11 -9.20 4.32
CA LEU A 102 24.27 -9.12 3.44
C LEU A 102 24.79 -7.68 3.35
N PRO A 103 26.13 -7.46 3.28
CA PRO A 103 26.67 -6.13 3.04
C PRO A 103 26.05 -5.47 1.79
N GLU A 104 25.85 -4.14 1.84
CA GLU A 104 25.21 -3.38 0.75
C GLU A 104 25.91 -3.57 -0.61
N SER A 105 27.23 -3.65 -0.60
CA SER A 105 28.05 -3.90 -1.80
C SER A 105 27.73 -5.22 -2.49
N VAL A 106 27.25 -6.22 -1.76
CA VAL A 106 26.88 -7.55 -2.27
C VAL A 106 25.42 -7.58 -2.67
N ASP A 107 24.54 -7.08 -1.80
CA ASP A 107 23.10 -7.06 -2.00
C ASP A 107 22.69 -6.23 -3.24
N GLY A 108 23.32 -5.07 -3.44
CA GLY A 108 23.08 -4.22 -4.61
C GLY A 108 23.42 -4.90 -5.94
N VAL A 109 24.50 -5.69 -5.98
CA VAL A 109 24.91 -6.45 -7.17
C VAL A 109 23.93 -7.59 -7.42
N LEU A 110 23.54 -8.34 -6.39
CA LEU A 110 22.57 -9.42 -6.50
C LEU A 110 21.20 -8.92 -6.96
N PHE A 111 20.75 -7.76 -6.46
CA PHE A 111 19.50 -7.14 -6.90
C PHE A 111 19.54 -6.74 -8.39
N GLN A 112 20.65 -6.17 -8.87
CA GLN A 112 20.79 -5.83 -10.29
C GLN A 112 20.80 -7.08 -11.18
N VAL A 113 21.48 -8.14 -10.76
CA VAL A 113 21.50 -9.41 -11.50
C VAL A 113 20.11 -10.09 -11.47
N GLY A 114 19.40 -10.04 -10.33
CA GLY A 114 18.04 -10.57 -10.20
C GLY A 114 17.00 -9.83 -11.07
N ARG A 115 17.24 -8.56 -11.41
CA ARG A 115 16.43 -7.81 -12.38
C ARG A 115 16.64 -8.23 -13.84
N LEU A 116 17.62 -9.08 -14.13
CA LEU A 116 17.81 -9.70 -15.45
C LEU A 116 17.05 -11.02 -15.59
N THR A 117 16.24 -11.41 -14.59
CA THR A 117 15.41 -12.62 -14.68
C THR A 117 14.29 -12.46 -15.72
N PRO A 118 13.92 -13.53 -16.44
CA PRO A 118 12.82 -13.48 -17.42
C PRO A 118 11.50 -12.98 -16.82
N ALA A 119 11.24 -13.23 -15.54
CA ALA A 119 10.04 -12.79 -14.83
C ALA A 119 9.99 -11.28 -14.55
N SER A 120 11.12 -10.64 -14.21
CA SER A 120 11.16 -9.17 -14.07
C SER A 120 11.02 -8.47 -15.42
N LEU A 121 11.63 -9.04 -16.47
CA LEU A 121 11.51 -8.55 -17.84
C LEU A 121 10.07 -8.72 -18.37
N TYR A 122 9.40 -9.84 -18.09
CA TYR A 122 8.00 -10.07 -18.42
C TYR A 122 7.08 -9.07 -17.72
N ARG A 123 7.29 -8.82 -16.41
CA ARG A 123 6.52 -7.81 -15.64
C ARG A 123 6.73 -6.40 -16.21
N HIS A 124 7.93 -6.09 -16.68
CA HIS A 124 8.23 -4.83 -17.35
C HIS A 124 7.58 -4.73 -18.75
N TRP A 125 7.49 -5.85 -19.47
CA TRP A 125 6.90 -5.93 -20.81
C TRP A 125 5.37 -5.86 -20.80
N THR A 126 4.71 -6.60 -19.91
CA THR A 126 3.24 -6.57 -19.76
C THR A 126 2.73 -5.23 -19.23
N GLN A 127 3.51 -4.51 -18.42
CA GLN A 127 3.21 -3.14 -18.00
C GLN A 127 3.38 -2.10 -19.13
N ARG A 128 4.20 -2.40 -20.16
CA ARG A 128 4.40 -1.53 -21.33
C ARG A 128 3.23 -1.59 -22.32
N ASP A 129 2.48 -2.68 -22.32
CA ASP A 129 1.33 -2.93 -23.21
C ASP A 129 0.05 -2.15 -22.83
N TRP A 130 0.03 -1.47 -21.68
CA TRP A 130 -1.09 -0.60 -21.29
C TRP A 130 -1.30 0.58 -22.25
N ARG A 131 -0.21 1.10 -22.87
CA ARG A 131 -0.29 2.14 -23.93
C ARG A 131 -0.94 1.63 -25.23
N ARG A 132 -0.93 0.31 -25.46
CA ARG A 132 -1.56 -0.32 -26.62
C ARG A 132 -3.03 -0.67 -26.39
N LYS A 133 -3.41 -1.01 -25.15
CA LYS A 133 -4.80 -1.35 -24.79
C LYS A 133 -5.75 -0.14 -24.65
N PHE A 134 -5.23 1.07 -24.39
CA PHE A 134 -6.04 2.29 -24.26
C PHE A 134 -5.73 3.37 -25.31
N GLY A 135 -4.93 3.05 -26.33
CA GLY A 135 -4.59 3.95 -27.43
C GLY A 135 -5.56 3.92 -28.62
N ALA A 136 -6.70 3.24 -28.49
CA ALA A 136 -7.76 3.22 -29.50
C ALA A 136 -9.13 3.11 -28.81
N MET A 137 -9.62 4.23 -28.28
CA MET A 137 -11.06 4.48 -28.25
C MET A 137 -11.31 5.78 -29.03
N PRO A 138 -12.30 5.81 -29.93
CA PRO A 138 -12.71 7.02 -30.62
C PRO A 138 -13.24 8.09 -29.65
#